data_AF-A0A7S3NEX6-F1
#
_entry.id   AF-A0A7S3NEX6-F1
#
_cell.length_a   1.000
_cell.length_b   1.000
_cell.length_c   1.000
_cell.angle_alpha   90.00
_cell.angle_beta   90.00
_cell.angle_gamma   90.00
#
_symmetry.space_group_name_H-M   'P 1'
#
loop_
_entity.id
_entity.type
_entity.pdbx_description
1 polymer ?
#
loop_
_entity_poly.entity_id
_entity_poly.type
_entity_poly.pdbx_seq_one_letter_code
_entity_poly.pdbx_strand_id
1 'polypeptide(L)'
;MISESLAAQPFRVFNNIGPIIIGIMGQGNVGKGCKDICEVLGATEIFTSDLNDISLLDRSKIYYVVLSRKHFLQKDDKEEFSHQDFIENPDDYKVVFHQKYLPKLSVFMNCINWDKRYPRLLTAEQMNSVLESPENRLMVIGDNSCLPHGSIEFLHKAKYCDNPFYYYDLKDGMVESHRDASENSVVYVAVENAPAELPKDASQMFEDSLVKYLDWLASAEDVATTSMPDELSRANIILKGELTEQYHHLGDKV
;
A
#
# COMPACT_ATOMS: atom_id res chain seq x y z
N MET A 1 8.23 -18.44 -12.46
CA MET A 1 7.66 -19.07 -13.69
C MET A 1 6.17 -19.27 -13.46
N ILE A 2 5.41 -18.16 -13.44
CA ILE A 2 3.96 -18.20 -13.59
C ILE A 2 3.74 -18.50 -15.08
N SER A 3 3.06 -19.59 -15.40
CA SER A 3 2.99 -20.10 -16.76
C SER A 3 2.43 -19.06 -17.72
N GLU A 4 3.08 -18.89 -18.88
CA GLU A 4 2.63 -18.08 -20.02
C GLU A 4 1.21 -18.44 -20.51
N SER A 5 0.59 -19.51 -19.99
CA SER A 5 -0.78 -19.93 -20.31
C SER A 5 -1.89 -19.07 -19.65
N LEU A 6 -1.58 -18.23 -18.65
CA LEU A 6 -2.57 -17.33 -18.04
C LEU A 6 -2.80 -16.04 -18.86
N ALA A 7 -1.92 -15.74 -19.83
CA ALA A 7 -2.00 -14.53 -20.64
C ALA A 7 -3.04 -14.58 -21.78
N ALA A 8 -3.79 -15.67 -21.94
CA ALA A 8 -4.55 -15.92 -23.18
C ALA A 8 -6.01 -15.43 -23.18
N GLN A 9 -6.64 -15.11 -22.04
CA GLN A 9 -7.97 -14.45 -22.01
C GLN A 9 -8.11 -13.58 -20.76
N PRO A 10 -8.59 -12.33 -20.87
CA PRO A 10 -8.81 -11.48 -19.70
C PRO A 10 -9.83 -12.14 -18.76
N PHE A 11 -9.53 -12.12 -17.46
CA PHE A 11 -10.42 -12.67 -16.46
C PHE A 11 -11.78 -11.97 -16.53
N ARG A 12 -12.85 -12.74 -16.72
CA ARG A 12 -14.21 -12.21 -16.79
C ARG A 12 -14.88 -12.28 -15.44
N VAL A 13 -15.53 -11.19 -15.07
CA VAL A 13 -16.28 -11.06 -13.83
C VAL A 13 -17.78 -11.24 -14.09
N PHE A 14 -18.51 -11.84 -13.15
CA PHE A 14 -19.96 -11.92 -13.23
C PHE A 14 -20.60 -10.52 -13.20
N ASN A 15 -21.62 -10.31 -14.05
CA ASN A 15 -22.26 -9.00 -14.22
C ASN A 15 -22.88 -8.44 -12.93
N ASN A 16 -23.25 -9.27 -11.96
CA ASN A 16 -23.86 -8.83 -10.70
C ASN A 16 -22.86 -8.15 -9.75
N ILE A 17 -21.56 -8.46 -9.84
CA ILE A 17 -20.52 -7.87 -8.98
C ILE A 17 -19.66 -6.84 -9.73
N GLY A 18 -19.62 -6.90 -11.07
CA GLY A 18 -18.80 -6.00 -11.87
C GLY A 18 -19.40 -4.62 -12.18
N PRO A 19 -18.61 -3.66 -12.70
CA PRO A 19 -17.17 -3.79 -12.92
C PRO A 19 -16.42 -3.89 -11.59
N ILE A 20 -15.30 -4.62 -11.57
CA ILE A 20 -14.39 -4.62 -10.42
C ILE A 20 -13.38 -3.53 -10.64
N ILE A 21 -13.28 -2.60 -9.69
CA ILE A 21 -12.36 -1.47 -9.76
C ILE A 21 -11.39 -1.56 -8.59
N ILE A 22 -10.11 -1.73 -8.91
CA ILE A 22 -9.01 -1.82 -7.94
C ILE A 22 -8.34 -0.44 -7.84
N GLY A 23 -8.47 0.24 -6.71
CA GLY A 23 -7.74 1.47 -6.44
C GLY A 23 -6.42 1.19 -5.75
N ILE A 24 -5.31 1.56 -6.38
CA ILE A 24 -3.96 1.41 -5.82
C ILE A 24 -3.49 2.77 -5.33
N MET A 25 -3.27 2.93 -4.02
CA MET A 25 -2.78 4.18 -3.45
C MET A 25 -1.27 4.12 -3.23
N GLY A 26 -0.53 4.95 -3.97
CA GLY A 26 0.92 5.05 -3.88
C GLY A 26 1.62 4.59 -5.15
N GLN A 27 2.70 5.31 -5.51
CA GLN A 27 3.47 5.10 -6.75
C GLN A 27 4.88 4.55 -6.49
N GLY A 28 5.14 4.09 -5.26
CA GLY A 28 6.41 3.45 -4.90
C GLY A 28 6.46 1.97 -5.33
N ASN A 29 7.48 1.25 -4.86
CA ASN A 29 7.73 -0.15 -5.23
C ASN A 29 6.53 -1.07 -4.95
N VAL A 30 5.85 -0.89 -3.81
CA VAL A 30 4.68 -1.72 -3.44
C VAL A 30 3.50 -1.47 -4.40
N GLY A 31 3.23 -0.20 -4.72
CA GLY A 31 2.18 0.16 -5.68
C GLY A 31 2.48 -0.35 -7.09
N LYS A 32 3.75 -0.31 -7.51
CA LYS A 32 4.21 -0.94 -8.76
C LYS A 32 3.97 -2.45 -8.75
N GLY A 33 4.31 -3.15 -7.67
CA GLY A 33 4.00 -4.58 -7.54
C GLY A 33 2.51 -4.88 -7.66
N CYS A 34 1.64 -4.06 -7.05
CA CYS A 34 0.19 -4.20 -7.21
C CYS A 34 -0.27 -3.98 -8.67
N LYS A 35 0.34 -3.02 -9.38
CA LYS A 35 0.09 -2.79 -10.81
C LYS A 35 0.50 -4.01 -11.65
N ASP A 36 1.68 -4.56 -11.42
CA ASP A 36 2.18 -5.74 -12.12
C ASP A 36 1.22 -6.93 -11.94
N ILE A 37 0.67 -7.14 -10.73
CA ILE A 37 -0.37 -8.15 -10.49
C ILE A 37 -1.67 -7.85 -11.24
N CYS A 38 -2.12 -6.59 -11.28
CA CYS A 38 -3.30 -6.20 -12.04
C CYS A 38 -3.14 -6.48 -13.55
N GLU A 39 -1.96 -6.23 -14.10
CA GLU A 39 -1.62 -6.53 -15.50
C GLU A 39 -1.66 -8.04 -15.77
N VAL A 40 -1.13 -8.86 -14.86
CA VAL A 40 -1.20 -10.34 -14.94
C VAL A 40 -2.66 -10.83 -14.91
N LEU A 41 -3.54 -10.16 -14.16
CA LEU A 41 -4.98 -10.47 -14.13
C LEU A 41 -5.72 -10.03 -15.40
N GLY A 42 -5.06 -9.32 -16.32
CA GLY A 42 -5.68 -8.74 -17.51
C GLY A 42 -6.58 -7.54 -17.19
N ALA A 43 -6.36 -6.86 -16.06
CA ALA A 43 -7.10 -5.67 -15.70
C ALA A 43 -6.69 -4.48 -16.59
N THR A 44 -7.66 -3.61 -16.89
CA THR A 44 -7.43 -2.41 -17.71
C THR A 44 -7.14 -1.21 -16.82
N GLU A 45 -6.02 -0.51 -17.07
CA GLU A 45 -5.74 0.77 -16.40
C GLU A 45 -6.75 1.83 -16.82
N ILE A 46 -7.29 2.56 -15.85
CA ILE A 46 -8.17 3.72 -16.08
C ILE A 46 -7.65 4.94 -15.33
N PHE A 47 -8.10 6.12 -15.76
CA PHE A 47 -7.79 7.38 -15.12
C PHE A 47 -8.79 7.70 -14.01
N THR A 48 -8.40 8.62 -13.12
CA THR A 48 -9.29 9.10 -12.05
C THR A 48 -10.55 9.78 -12.58
N SER A 49 -10.51 10.33 -13.81
CA SER A 49 -11.68 10.88 -14.50
C SER A 49 -12.73 9.82 -14.87
N ASP A 50 -12.32 8.58 -15.13
CA ASP A 50 -13.23 7.50 -15.49
C ASP A 50 -14.08 7.05 -14.30
N LEU A 51 -13.62 7.34 -13.08
CA LEU A 51 -14.38 7.14 -11.84
C LEU A 51 -15.53 8.17 -11.68
N ASN A 52 -15.63 9.20 -12.52
CA ASN A 52 -16.75 10.13 -12.45
C ASN A 52 -18.06 9.46 -12.88
N ASP A 53 -18.01 8.51 -13.81
CA ASP A 53 -19.15 7.74 -14.25
C ASP A 53 -18.75 6.30 -14.57
N ILE A 54 -18.74 5.46 -13.53
CA ILE A 54 -18.39 4.04 -13.65
C ILE A 54 -19.45 3.23 -14.41
N SER A 55 -20.63 3.80 -14.70
CA SER A 55 -21.69 3.10 -15.44
C SER A 55 -21.33 2.88 -16.91
N LEU A 56 -20.39 3.67 -17.42
CA LEU A 56 -19.84 3.56 -18.78
C LEU A 56 -18.83 2.40 -18.92
N LEU A 57 -18.38 1.82 -17.80
CA LEU A 57 -17.42 0.73 -17.80
C LEU A 57 -18.10 -0.61 -18.06
N ASP A 58 -17.46 -1.46 -18.86
CA ASP A 58 -17.90 -2.84 -19.11
C ASP A 58 -17.89 -3.63 -17.79
N ARG A 59 -19.09 -4.03 -17.35
CA ARG A 59 -19.31 -4.78 -16.10
C ARG A 59 -18.64 -6.15 -16.08
N SER A 60 -18.24 -6.69 -17.22
CA SER A 60 -17.57 -8.00 -17.28
C SER A 60 -16.06 -7.95 -17.06
N LYS A 61 -15.50 -6.74 -16.85
CA LYS A 61 -14.05 -6.50 -16.76
C LYS A 61 -13.57 -6.08 -15.38
N ILE A 62 -12.26 -6.23 -15.19
CA ILE A 62 -11.49 -5.70 -14.07
C ILE A 62 -10.76 -4.44 -14.55
N TYR A 63 -10.82 -3.40 -13.74
CA TYR A 63 -10.09 -2.15 -13.94
C TYR A 63 -9.19 -1.87 -12.74
N TYR A 64 -8.11 -1.13 -12.97
CA TYR A 64 -7.33 -0.56 -11.88
C TYR A 64 -7.02 0.91 -12.12
N VAL A 65 -6.88 1.66 -11.03
CA VAL A 65 -6.56 3.08 -11.05
C VAL A 65 -5.46 3.36 -10.03
N VAL A 66 -4.43 4.09 -10.46
CA VAL A 66 -3.33 4.49 -9.57
C VAL A 66 -3.61 5.88 -9.02
N LEU A 67 -3.73 5.96 -7.70
CA LEU A 67 -3.96 7.17 -6.95
C LEU A 67 -2.67 7.68 -6.32
N SER A 68 -2.60 9.00 -6.18
CA SER A 68 -1.45 9.71 -5.64
C SER A 68 -1.92 10.93 -4.87
N ARG A 69 -1.02 11.52 -4.08
CA ARG A 69 -1.29 12.64 -3.16
C ARG A 69 -2.15 13.76 -3.76
N LYS A 70 -1.83 14.21 -4.98
CA LYS A 70 -2.57 15.25 -5.70
C LYS A 70 -4.05 14.95 -5.93
N HIS A 71 -4.45 13.68 -5.90
CA HIS A 71 -5.81 13.29 -6.20
C HIS A 71 -6.75 13.48 -5.00
N PHE A 72 -6.23 13.34 -3.78
CA PHE A 72 -7.02 13.24 -2.55
C PHE A 72 -6.62 14.23 -1.45
N LEU A 73 -5.46 14.88 -1.55
CA LEU A 73 -5.09 15.98 -0.65
C LEU A 73 -5.63 17.28 -1.22
N GLN A 74 -6.39 18.02 -0.40
CA GLN A 74 -6.95 19.31 -0.75
C GLN A 74 -6.64 20.34 0.32
N LYS A 75 -6.26 21.53 -0.13
CA LYS A 75 -6.10 22.73 0.70
C LYS A 75 -7.36 23.59 0.60
N ASP A 76 -7.72 24.29 1.67
CA ASP A 76 -8.99 25.03 1.76
C ASP A 76 -9.11 26.18 0.74
N ASP A 77 -7.98 26.74 0.29
CA ASP A 77 -7.88 27.82 -0.67
C ASP A 77 -8.02 27.40 -2.16
N LYS A 78 -8.17 26.09 -2.43
CA LYS A 78 -8.22 25.49 -3.78
C LYS A 78 -6.96 25.70 -4.61
N GLU A 79 -5.81 25.98 -3.99
CA GLU A 79 -4.53 25.96 -4.69
C GLU A 79 -4.24 24.57 -5.27
N GLU A 80 -3.50 24.52 -6.38
CA GLU A 80 -3.03 23.25 -6.93
C GLU A 80 -2.12 22.54 -5.93
N PHE A 81 -2.22 21.21 -5.85
CA PHE A 81 -1.40 20.42 -4.93
C PHE A 81 0.11 20.63 -5.19
N SER A 82 0.84 21.05 -4.15
CA SER A 82 2.29 21.15 -4.14
C SER A 82 2.89 20.11 -3.19
N HIS A 83 3.80 19.26 -3.69
CA HIS A 83 4.42 18.24 -2.85
C HIS A 83 5.30 18.85 -1.75
N GLN A 84 6.04 19.92 -2.08
CA GLN A 84 6.92 20.60 -1.13
C GLN A 84 6.11 21.28 -0.03
N ASP A 85 5.04 22.00 -0.41
CA ASP A 85 4.13 22.65 0.55
C ASP A 85 3.48 21.62 1.48
N PHE A 86 3.03 20.48 0.97
CA PHE A 86 2.49 19.41 1.82
C PHE A 86 3.51 18.81 2.79
N ILE A 87 4.80 18.77 2.43
CA ILE A 87 5.84 18.29 3.36
C ILE A 87 6.05 19.30 4.49
N GLU A 88 6.03 20.59 4.18
CA GLU A 88 6.30 21.69 5.13
C GLU A 88 5.08 22.02 6.00
N ASN A 89 3.88 21.99 5.42
CA ASN A 89 2.61 22.41 6.02
C ASN A 89 1.54 21.31 5.91
N PRO A 90 1.75 20.11 6.46
CA PRO A 90 0.82 18.98 6.29
C PRO A 90 -0.57 19.23 6.90
N ASP A 91 -0.66 20.07 7.93
CA ASP A 91 -1.91 20.40 8.65
C ASP A 91 -2.88 21.26 7.83
N ASP A 92 -2.38 21.93 6.78
CA ASP A 92 -3.21 22.74 5.87
C ASP A 92 -4.00 21.87 4.87
N TYR A 93 -3.69 20.57 4.80
CA TYR A 93 -4.28 19.64 3.85
C TYR A 93 -5.30 18.71 4.51
N LYS A 94 -6.46 18.59 3.86
CA LYS A 94 -7.51 17.62 4.18
C LYS A 94 -7.48 16.45 3.21
N VAL A 95 -7.73 15.26 3.75
CA VAL A 95 -7.85 14.03 2.96
C VAL A 95 -9.31 13.83 2.55
N VAL A 96 -9.58 13.93 1.25
CA VAL A 96 -10.92 13.74 0.66
C VAL A 96 -11.08 12.38 -0.05
N PHE A 97 -10.19 11.44 0.25
CA PHE A 97 -10.16 10.13 -0.40
C PHE A 97 -11.45 9.33 -0.20
N HIS A 98 -11.95 9.32 1.03
CA HIS A 98 -13.12 8.54 1.43
C HIS A 98 -14.43 9.02 0.79
N GLN A 99 -14.57 10.31 0.46
CA GLN A 99 -15.74 10.78 -0.29
C GLN A 99 -15.56 10.64 -1.80
N LYS A 100 -14.36 10.93 -2.31
CA LYS A 100 -14.16 11.13 -3.75
C LYS A 100 -13.95 9.83 -4.53
N TYR A 101 -13.25 8.85 -3.94
CA TYR A 101 -12.82 7.65 -4.65
C TYR A 101 -13.24 6.36 -3.96
N LEU A 102 -13.05 6.25 -2.64
CA LEU A 102 -13.21 4.97 -1.94
C LEU A 102 -14.58 4.26 -2.18
N PRO A 103 -15.74 4.95 -2.18
CA PRO A 103 -17.04 4.30 -2.40
C PRO A 103 -17.16 3.67 -3.80
N LYS A 104 -16.40 4.19 -4.77
CA LYS A 104 -16.42 3.77 -6.18
C LYS A 104 -15.49 2.59 -6.47
N LEU A 105 -14.68 2.20 -5.50
CA LEU A 105 -13.74 1.08 -5.62
C LEU A 105 -14.39 -0.21 -5.12
N SER A 106 -14.07 -1.32 -5.75
CA SER A 106 -14.39 -2.66 -5.23
C SER A 106 -13.29 -3.17 -4.31
N VAL A 107 -12.03 -2.87 -4.66
CA VAL A 107 -10.85 -3.25 -3.90
C VAL A 107 -9.98 -2.01 -3.72
N PHE A 108 -9.52 -1.78 -2.50
CA PHE A 108 -8.59 -0.70 -2.19
C PHE A 108 -7.26 -1.29 -1.70
N MET A 109 -6.17 -1.03 -2.43
CA MET A 109 -4.81 -1.43 -2.07
C MET A 109 -4.05 -0.23 -1.51
N ASN A 110 -3.89 -0.16 -0.19
CA ASN A 110 -3.09 0.85 0.47
C ASN A 110 -1.60 0.48 0.38
N CYS A 111 -0.84 1.25 -0.39
CA CYS A 111 0.58 1.01 -0.67
C CYS A 111 1.46 2.21 -0.29
N ILE A 112 0.98 3.05 0.64
CA ILE A 112 1.71 4.25 1.07
C ILE A 112 2.58 3.95 2.28
N ASN A 113 3.67 4.71 2.39
CA ASN A 113 4.33 4.92 3.67
C ASN A 113 3.69 6.12 4.37
N TRP A 114 3.54 6.05 5.69
CA TRP A 114 2.87 7.07 6.49
C TRP A 114 3.63 7.36 7.79
N ASP A 115 3.57 8.62 8.20
CA ASP A 115 4.19 9.14 9.42
C ASP A 115 3.13 9.98 10.14
N LYS A 116 3.17 9.99 11.48
CA LYS A 116 2.23 10.70 12.36
C LYS A 116 2.11 12.21 12.09
N ARG A 117 3.09 12.82 11.42
CA ARG A 117 3.06 14.23 11.00
C ARG A 117 2.07 14.49 9.87
N TYR A 118 1.60 13.46 9.18
CA TYR A 118 0.67 13.58 8.06
C TYR A 118 -0.74 13.16 8.45
N PRO A 119 -1.79 13.76 7.86
CA PRO A 119 -3.17 13.34 8.11
C PRO A 119 -3.37 11.87 7.75
N ARG A 120 -4.28 11.20 8.48
CA ARG A 120 -4.65 9.81 8.18
C ARG A 120 -5.36 9.75 6.82
N LEU A 121 -5.15 8.64 6.11
CA LEU A 121 -5.82 8.40 4.83
C LEU A 121 -7.30 8.04 5.02
N LEU A 122 -7.61 7.28 6.07
CA LEU A 122 -8.95 6.81 6.37
C LEU A 122 -9.15 6.64 7.88
N THR A 123 -10.12 7.35 8.44
CA THR A 123 -10.56 7.20 9.84
C THR A 123 -11.71 6.19 9.95
N ALA A 124 -12.01 5.71 11.17
CA ALA A 124 -13.16 4.85 11.41
C ALA A 124 -14.49 5.57 11.10
N GLU A 125 -14.60 6.84 11.46
CA GLU A 125 -15.78 7.67 11.12
C GLU A 125 -15.95 7.80 9.61
N GLN A 126 -14.86 8.05 8.89
CA GLN A 126 -14.88 8.14 7.43
C GLN A 126 -15.23 6.80 6.78
N MET A 127 -14.74 5.69 7.31
CA MET A 127 -15.10 4.35 6.85
C MET A 127 -16.60 4.07 7.06
N ASN A 128 -17.16 4.47 8.20
CA ASN A 128 -18.60 4.36 8.43
C ASN A 128 -19.38 5.18 7.39
N SER A 129 -18.96 6.42 7.11
CA SER A 129 -19.60 7.26 6.09
C SER A 129 -19.55 6.63 4.68
N VAL A 130 -18.50 5.87 4.38
CA VAL A 130 -18.35 5.12 3.13
C VAL A 130 -19.35 3.98 3.09
N LEU A 131 -19.46 3.19 4.16
CA LEU A 131 -20.38 2.05 4.19
C LEU A 131 -21.86 2.46 4.19
N GLU A 132 -22.19 3.63 4.72
CA GLU A 132 -23.53 4.22 4.66
C GLU A 132 -23.89 4.80 3.29
N SER A 133 -22.88 5.05 2.43
CA SER A 133 -23.12 5.62 1.11
C SER A 133 -23.88 4.64 0.21
N PRO A 134 -24.95 5.09 -0.48
CA PRO A 134 -25.65 4.24 -1.46
C PRO A 134 -24.78 3.92 -2.69
N GLU A 135 -23.70 4.66 -2.90
CA GLU A 135 -22.72 4.40 -3.96
C GLU A 135 -21.66 3.37 -3.56
N ASN A 136 -21.64 2.91 -2.30
CA ASN A 136 -20.61 2.03 -1.80
C ASN A 136 -20.58 0.69 -2.53
N ARG A 137 -19.40 0.34 -3.02
CA ARG A 137 -19.13 -0.96 -3.63
C ARG A 137 -17.87 -1.62 -3.06
N LEU A 138 -17.31 -1.05 -2.00
CA LEU A 138 -16.08 -1.53 -1.40
C LEU A 138 -16.31 -2.91 -0.80
N MET A 139 -15.47 -3.86 -1.19
CA MET A 139 -15.52 -5.25 -0.70
C MET A 139 -14.26 -5.60 0.07
N VAL A 140 -13.11 -5.08 -0.37
CA VAL A 140 -11.80 -5.45 0.17
C VAL A 140 -10.91 -4.23 0.36
N ILE A 141 -10.23 -4.17 1.50
CA ILE A 141 -9.08 -3.30 1.73
C ILE A 141 -7.85 -4.19 1.95
N GLY A 142 -6.84 -4.08 1.09
CA GLY A 142 -5.52 -4.66 1.30
C GLY A 142 -4.56 -3.57 1.79
N ASP A 143 -4.13 -3.63 3.04
CA ASP A 143 -3.24 -2.65 3.65
C ASP A 143 -1.80 -3.17 3.76
N ASN A 144 -0.98 -2.82 2.75
CA ASN A 144 0.44 -3.17 2.73
C ASN A 144 1.30 -2.29 3.64
N SER A 145 0.74 -1.20 4.20
CA SER A 145 1.49 -0.43 5.20
C SER A 145 1.61 -1.21 6.50
N CYS A 146 0.58 -2.01 6.85
CA CYS A 146 0.52 -2.84 8.05
C CYS A 146 0.89 -2.10 9.34
N LEU A 147 0.66 -0.78 9.39
CA LEU A 147 0.98 0.06 10.53
C LEU A 147 -0.20 0.11 11.51
N PRO A 148 -0.09 -0.46 12.73
CA PRO A 148 -1.10 -0.30 13.75
C PRO A 148 -1.35 1.18 14.04
N HIS A 149 -2.61 1.58 14.04
CA HIS A 149 -3.02 2.98 14.21
C HIS A 149 -2.28 3.92 13.24
N GLY A 150 -2.08 3.47 12.01
CA GLY A 150 -1.34 4.18 10.97
C GLY A 150 -2.24 4.97 10.01
N SER A 151 -1.90 4.97 8.72
CA SER A 151 -2.69 5.69 7.71
C SER A 151 -4.16 5.30 7.67
N ILE A 152 -4.48 4.05 8.01
CA ILE A 152 -5.82 3.56 8.29
C ILE A 152 -5.97 3.40 9.81
N GLU A 153 -6.90 4.13 10.41
CA GLU A 153 -6.95 4.32 11.87
C GLU A 153 -7.26 3.04 12.66
N PHE A 154 -8.17 2.23 12.13
CA PHE A 154 -8.80 1.11 12.85
C PHE A 154 -8.03 -0.21 12.73
N LEU A 155 -6.84 -0.20 12.12
CA LEU A 155 -5.93 -1.35 12.21
C LEU A 155 -5.27 -1.35 13.58
N HIS A 156 -5.61 -2.31 14.43
CA HIS A 156 -5.02 -2.45 15.76
C HIS A 156 -3.75 -3.31 15.78
N LYS A 157 -3.66 -4.27 14.87
CA LYS A 157 -2.53 -5.21 14.80
C LYS A 157 -2.46 -5.82 13.40
N ALA A 158 -1.27 -5.96 12.84
CA ALA A 158 -1.07 -6.77 11.65
C ALA A 158 -1.25 -8.27 11.97
N LYS A 159 -1.68 -9.04 10.97
CA LYS A 159 -1.83 -10.49 11.07
C LYS A 159 -0.62 -11.20 10.46
N TYR A 160 -0.44 -12.45 10.87
CA TYR A 160 0.38 -13.40 10.11
C TYR A 160 -0.45 -13.97 8.95
N CYS A 161 0.22 -14.65 8.04
CA CYS A 161 -0.39 -15.20 6.82
C CYS A 161 -1.38 -16.34 7.05
N ASP A 162 -1.35 -17.00 8.20
CA ASP A 162 -2.23 -18.10 8.56
C ASP A 162 -3.69 -17.65 8.76
N ASN A 163 -3.89 -16.45 9.27
CA ASN A 163 -5.20 -15.81 9.39
C ASN A 163 -5.11 -14.31 9.08
N PRO A 164 -5.04 -13.95 7.78
CA PRO A 164 -4.71 -12.59 7.35
C PRO A 164 -5.89 -11.63 7.37
N PHE A 165 -7.07 -12.12 7.75
CA PHE A 165 -8.34 -11.42 7.56
C PHE A 165 -8.81 -10.76 8.84
N TYR A 166 -9.29 -9.54 8.67
CA TYR A 166 -10.27 -8.90 9.50
C TYR A 166 -11.50 -8.53 8.64
N TYR A 167 -12.56 -8.07 9.30
CA TYR A 167 -13.78 -7.61 8.66
C TYR A 167 -14.22 -6.29 9.31
N TYR A 168 -14.46 -5.25 8.51
CA TYR A 168 -15.03 -3.99 8.99
C TYR A 168 -16.55 -4.04 8.88
N ASP A 169 -17.24 -3.81 10.00
CA ASP A 169 -18.69 -3.68 10.08
C ASP A 169 -19.11 -2.32 10.67
N LEU A 170 -20.25 -1.78 10.23
CA LEU A 170 -20.79 -0.52 10.74
C LEU A 170 -21.16 -0.57 12.23
N LYS A 171 -21.67 -1.70 12.70
CA LYS A 171 -22.16 -1.88 14.06
C LYS A 171 -21.02 -2.12 15.04
N ASP A 172 -20.12 -3.04 14.68
CA ASP A 172 -19.10 -3.56 15.60
C ASP A 172 -17.68 -3.08 15.27
N GLY A 173 -17.48 -2.31 14.19
CA GLY A 173 -16.17 -1.87 13.75
C GLY A 173 -15.34 -3.04 13.21
N MET A 174 -14.08 -3.14 13.63
CA MET A 174 -13.16 -4.17 13.14
C MET A 174 -13.29 -5.47 13.93
N VAL A 175 -13.66 -6.57 13.26
CA VAL A 175 -13.82 -7.91 13.84
C VAL A 175 -12.90 -8.93 13.17
N GLU A 176 -12.51 -9.99 13.89
CA GLU A 176 -11.52 -10.96 13.39
C GLU A 176 -12.14 -12.21 12.74
N SER A 177 -13.45 -12.40 12.89
CA SER A 177 -14.14 -13.63 12.53
C SER A 177 -15.26 -13.34 11.55
N HIS A 178 -15.27 -14.08 10.44
CA HIS A 178 -16.32 -14.00 9.42
C HIS A 178 -17.72 -14.31 9.97
N ARG A 179 -17.82 -15.06 11.08
CA ARG A 179 -19.11 -15.42 11.69
C ARG A 179 -19.76 -14.23 12.39
N ASP A 180 -18.93 -13.29 12.84
CA ASP A 180 -19.33 -12.08 13.54
C ASP A 180 -19.45 -10.90 12.56
N ALA A 181 -19.05 -11.10 11.30
CA ALA A 181 -19.13 -10.12 10.24
C ALA A 181 -20.48 -10.17 9.53
N SER A 182 -21.08 -9.02 9.23
CA SER A 182 -22.32 -8.96 8.45
C SER A 182 -22.05 -9.24 6.96
N GLU A 183 -23.12 -9.48 6.19
CA GLU A 183 -23.05 -9.64 4.73
C GLU A 183 -22.47 -8.41 4.01
N ASN A 184 -22.57 -7.23 4.62
CA ASN A 184 -22.07 -5.96 4.07
C ASN A 184 -20.69 -5.57 4.63
N SER A 185 -20.04 -6.46 5.38
CA SER A 185 -18.72 -6.20 5.93
C SER A 185 -17.66 -6.10 4.85
N VAL A 186 -16.69 -5.22 5.05
CA VAL A 186 -15.53 -5.09 4.16
C VAL A 186 -14.42 -5.98 4.68
N VAL A 187 -13.94 -6.89 3.83
CA VAL A 187 -12.78 -7.72 4.16
C VAL A 187 -11.55 -6.83 4.23
N TYR A 188 -10.82 -6.89 5.33
CA TYR A 188 -9.61 -6.13 5.56
C TYR A 188 -8.43 -7.09 5.69
N VAL A 189 -7.40 -6.89 4.88
CA VAL A 189 -6.22 -7.75 4.81
C VAL A 189 -4.99 -6.91 5.18
N ALA A 190 -4.32 -7.28 6.26
CA ALA A 190 -3.05 -6.66 6.65
C ALA A 190 -2.10 -7.76 7.15
N VAL A 191 -1.23 -8.22 6.26
CA VAL A 191 -0.30 -9.31 6.51
C VAL A 191 1.10 -8.75 6.72
N GLU A 192 1.62 -8.98 7.93
CA GLU A 192 3.01 -8.68 8.22
C GLU A 192 3.93 -9.64 7.46
N ASN A 193 5.09 -9.12 7.01
CA ASN A 193 6.11 -9.91 6.31
C ASN A 193 5.60 -10.60 5.03
N ALA A 194 4.81 -9.90 4.22
CA ALA A 194 4.34 -10.38 2.91
C ALA A 194 5.44 -10.98 1.99
N PRO A 195 6.72 -10.54 1.99
CA PRO A 195 7.76 -11.20 1.20
C PRO A 195 7.95 -12.69 1.54
N ALA A 196 7.64 -13.12 2.76
CA ALA A 196 7.73 -14.52 3.17
C ALA A 196 6.69 -15.43 2.49
N GLU A 197 5.64 -14.86 1.90
CA GLU A 197 4.63 -15.62 1.12
C GLU A 197 5.14 -16.03 -0.26
N LEU A 198 6.16 -15.33 -0.76
CA LEU A 198 6.90 -15.69 -1.98
C LEU A 198 8.40 -15.80 -1.64
N PRO A 199 8.78 -16.72 -0.73
CA PRO A 199 10.08 -16.67 -0.06
C PRO A 199 11.23 -16.90 -1.03
N LYS A 200 11.02 -17.71 -2.07
CA LYS A 200 12.00 -17.93 -3.13
C LYS A 200 12.25 -16.66 -3.94
N ASP A 201 11.19 -15.98 -4.35
CA ASP A 201 11.30 -14.78 -5.19
C ASP A 201 11.89 -13.63 -4.37
N ALA A 202 11.45 -13.46 -3.11
CA ALA A 202 12.02 -12.48 -2.18
C ALA A 202 13.51 -12.74 -1.92
N SER A 203 13.91 -14.00 -1.70
CA SER A 203 15.31 -14.37 -1.49
C SER A 203 16.16 -14.09 -2.73
N GLN A 204 15.67 -14.39 -3.93
CA GLN A 204 16.38 -14.10 -5.18
C GLN A 204 16.55 -12.59 -5.38
N MET A 205 15.50 -11.80 -5.15
CA MET A 205 15.59 -10.34 -5.28
C MET A 205 16.58 -9.73 -4.27
N PHE A 206 16.63 -10.28 -3.06
CA PHE A 206 17.63 -9.88 -2.06
C PHE A 206 19.03 -10.30 -2.48
N GLU A 207 19.22 -11.54 -2.95
CA GLU A 207 20.47 -12.04 -3.50
C GLU A 207 20.99 -11.13 -4.62
N ASP A 208 20.17 -10.84 -5.63
CA ASP A 208 20.52 -9.98 -6.77
C ASP A 208 20.94 -8.56 -6.35
N SER A 209 20.49 -8.12 -5.18
CA SER A 209 20.89 -6.84 -4.57
C SER A 209 22.22 -6.95 -3.83
N LEU A 210 22.46 -8.07 -3.13
CA LEU A 210 23.64 -8.29 -2.29
C LEU A 210 24.87 -8.78 -3.07
N VAL A 211 24.70 -9.65 -4.07
CA VAL A 211 25.81 -10.31 -4.78
C VAL A 211 26.78 -9.33 -5.43
N LYS A 212 26.29 -8.14 -5.80
CA LYS A 212 27.06 -7.02 -6.37
C LYS A 212 28.17 -6.53 -5.43
N TYR A 213 28.06 -6.82 -4.15
CA TYR A 213 28.99 -6.38 -3.12
C TYR A 213 29.87 -7.51 -2.57
N LEU A 214 29.64 -8.77 -2.96
CA LEU A 214 30.32 -9.92 -2.37
C LEU A 214 31.83 -9.91 -2.61
N ASP A 215 32.28 -9.52 -3.80
CA ASP A 215 33.72 -9.45 -4.09
C ASP A 215 34.43 -8.44 -3.17
N TRP A 216 33.80 -7.30 -2.93
CA TRP A 216 34.33 -6.30 -2.00
C TRP A 216 34.31 -6.80 -0.56
N LEU A 217 33.17 -7.35 -0.11
CA LEU A 217 33.02 -7.90 1.23
C LEU A 217 34.02 -9.04 1.51
N ALA A 218 34.34 -9.86 0.51
CA ALA A 218 35.28 -10.97 0.64
C ALA A 218 36.76 -10.54 0.59
N SER A 219 37.07 -9.40 -0.04
CA SER A 219 38.46 -8.92 -0.22
C SER A 219 38.88 -7.83 0.77
N ALA A 220 37.94 -7.22 1.51
CA ALA A 220 38.25 -6.19 2.49
C ALA A 220 38.95 -6.78 3.74
N GLU A 221 40.27 -6.56 3.87
CA GLU A 221 41.05 -7.03 5.02
C GLU A 221 40.68 -6.29 6.32
N ASP A 222 40.45 -4.97 6.24
CA ASP A 222 39.87 -4.16 7.31
C ASP A 222 38.85 -3.20 6.71
N VAL A 223 37.58 -3.43 7.05
CA VAL A 223 36.43 -2.63 6.61
C VAL A 223 36.58 -1.14 6.96
N ALA A 224 37.35 -0.80 8.01
CA ALA A 224 37.58 0.58 8.42
C ALA A 224 38.60 1.33 7.55
N THR A 225 39.47 0.62 6.83
CA THR A 225 40.57 1.22 6.06
C THR A 225 40.48 0.89 4.56
N THR A 226 39.73 -0.14 4.21
CA THR A 226 39.46 -0.53 2.82
C THR A 226 38.46 0.44 2.20
N SER A 227 38.78 0.99 1.02
CA SER A 227 37.87 1.87 0.27
C SER A 227 36.57 1.15 -0.04
N MET A 228 35.47 1.58 0.58
CA MET A 228 34.16 0.95 0.51
C MET A 228 33.29 1.56 -0.61
N PRO A 229 32.47 0.76 -1.33
CA PRO A 229 31.42 1.28 -2.19
C PRO A 229 30.52 2.26 -1.45
N ASP A 230 30.12 3.35 -2.11
CA ASP A 230 29.35 4.42 -1.46
C ASP A 230 28.03 3.91 -0.86
N GLU A 231 27.37 2.94 -1.50
CA GLU A 231 26.15 2.31 -0.99
C GLU A 231 26.39 1.60 0.35
N LEU A 232 27.47 0.83 0.45
CA LEU A 232 27.86 0.15 1.68
C LEU A 232 28.31 1.17 2.73
N SER A 233 29.01 2.23 2.33
CA SER A 233 29.47 3.28 3.26
C SER A 233 28.30 4.01 3.90
N ARG A 234 27.25 4.31 3.13
CA ARG A 234 26.02 4.88 3.66
C ARG A 234 25.25 3.86 4.50
N ALA A 235 25.27 2.58 4.14
CA ALA A 235 24.58 1.52 4.89
C ALA A 235 25.33 1.09 6.18
N ASN A 236 26.56 1.56 6.40
CA ASN A 236 27.41 1.15 7.53
C ASN A 236 27.03 1.91 8.81
N ILE A 237 26.11 1.35 9.59
CA ILE A 237 25.59 1.97 10.83
C ILE A 237 26.62 1.90 11.98
N ILE A 238 27.33 0.78 12.11
CA ILE A 238 28.28 0.51 13.20
C ILE A 238 29.59 0.02 12.61
N LEU A 239 30.70 0.66 13.00
CA LEU A 239 32.05 0.27 12.63
C LEU A 239 32.89 0.03 13.88
N LYS A 240 33.46 -1.16 14.02
CA LYS A 240 34.31 -1.56 15.17
C LYS A 240 33.64 -1.33 16.54
N GLY A 241 32.31 -1.50 16.61
CA GLY A 241 31.54 -1.35 17.85
C GLY A 241 31.09 0.08 18.16
N GLU A 242 31.44 1.06 17.32
CA GLU A 242 31.01 2.44 17.45
C GLU A 242 30.04 2.83 16.34
N LEU A 243 29.06 3.68 16.65
CA LEU A 243 28.18 4.26 15.63
C LEU A 243 29.01 5.11 14.67
N THR A 244 28.72 5.03 13.37
CA THR A 244 29.34 5.94 12.41
C THR A 244 28.66 7.32 12.49
N GLU A 245 29.36 8.36 12.02
CA GLU A 245 28.98 9.77 12.21
C GLU A 245 27.52 10.08 11.82
N GLN A 246 27.05 9.50 10.70
CA GLN A 246 25.69 9.72 10.19
C GLN A 246 24.60 9.16 11.12
N TYR A 247 24.96 8.20 11.98
CA TYR A 247 24.05 7.44 12.82
C TYR A 247 24.20 7.71 14.32
N HIS A 248 25.03 8.68 14.73
CA HIS A 248 25.19 9.05 16.14
C HIS A 248 23.84 9.36 16.84
N HIS A 249 22.88 9.92 16.11
CA HIS A 249 21.52 10.21 16.60
C HIS A 249 20.73 8.96 17.06
N LEU A 250 21.18 7.75 16.73
CA LEU A 250 20.60 6.51 17.22
C LEU A 250 21.06 6.16 18.63
N GLY A 251 22.26 6.60 19.04
CA GLY A 251 22.82 6.32 20.37
C GLY A 251 22.00 6.94 21.51
N ASP A 252 21.32 8.05 21.24
CA ASP A 252 20.43 8.72 22.20
C ASP A 252 19.09 7.99 22.40
N LYS A 253 18.80 6.97 21.58
CA LYS A 253 17.52 6.22 21.55
C LYS A 253 17.61 4.80 22.11
N VAL A 254 18.79 4.38 22.57
CA VAL A 254 19.04 3.04 23.15
C VAL A 254 19.30 3.16 24.65
#